data_AF-A0A932BBZ0-F1
#
_entry.id   AF-A0A932BBZ0-F1
#
_cell.length_a   1.000
_cell.length_b   1.000
_cell.length_c   1.000
_cell.angle_alpha   90.00
_cell.angle_beta   90.00
_cell.angle_gamma   90.00
#
_symmetry.space_group_name_H-M   'P 1'
#
loop_
_entity.id
_entity.type
_entity.pdbx_description
1 polymer ?
#
loop_
_entity_poly.entity_id
_entity_poly.type
_entity_poly.pdbx_seq_one_letter_code
_entity_poly.pdbx_strand_id
1 'polypeptide(L)'
;MAGYGYEVDFLPVGSGDRSGDAIVLRYGETGSYKVMVVDGGTKESGQKIVDHIKEHYGTTHVDYLVNTHPDADHASGLEVVLEQLTVGEVWVHRPWEYAEEIRHWFKDGRITDESLASRLKDLLSHAYRLEELADEKGIPIFEPYAGAKIGDFYVLSPDQDWYLELVPQFNKTPEARSVSMAEAVKSFGLRALEKMASWVDEHWHIETLSEDGETSCENESSVVLYANIDGRGVLLTGDAGIQALGRACDYAAALGLDLVSSRFIQVPHHGSRNNVAPSVLNRFVGPKNTQGTAATKTAFVSASKDSEVHPRKVVTNAFLRRGADVHQTKGQSKRHSHNMPNREGWTASTPVPFHTQVEGD
;
A
#
# COMPACT_ATOMS: atom_id res chain seq x y z
N MET A 1 23.86 -15.63 19.45
CA MET A 1 22.61 -16.26 19.02
C MET A 1 22.03 -15.37 17.96
N ALA A 2 21.78 -15.86 16.75
CA ALA A 2 21.10 -15.05 15.75
C ALA A 2 19.66 -14.83 16.25
N GLY A 3 19.34 -13.59 16.63
CA GLY A 3 18.04 -13.24 17.16
C GLY A 3 16.96 -13.26 16.08
N TYR A 4 15.71 -13.12 16.51
CA TYR A 4 14.59 -12.87 15.59
C TYR A 4 14.89 -11.62 14.76
N GLY A 5 14.69 -11.70 13.46
CA GLY A 5 15.06 -10.64 12.52
C GLY A 5 14.00 -10.46 11.44
N TYR A 6 14.13 -9.37 10.69
CA TYR A 6 13.31 -9.13 9.51
C TYR A 6 14.05 -8.32 8.46
N GLU A 7 13.63 -8.49 7.21
CA GLU A 7 13.94 -7.59 6.11
C GLU A 7 12.70 -7.32 5.26
N VAL A 8 12.61 -6.09 4.76
CA VAL A 8 11.57 -5.63 3.84
C VAL A 8 12.25 -5.08 2.60
N ASP A 9 11.87 -5.61 1.45
CA ASP A 9 12.41 -5.30 0.15
C ASP A 9 11.31 -4.70 -0.74
N PHE A 10 11.56 -3.50 -1.26
CA PHE A 10 10.73 -2.84 -2.25
C PHE A 10 11.38 -3.00 -3.61
N LEU A 11 10.69 -3.64 -4.54
CA LEU A 11 11.16 -3.80 -5.92
C LEU A 11 10.61 -2.67 -6.80
N PRO A 12 11.38 -2.16 -7.77
CA PRO A 12 10.93 -1.08 -8.63
C PRO A 12 9.83 -1.57 -9.58
N VAL A 13 8.72 -0.84 -9.61
CA VAL A 13 7.59 -1.07 -10.51
C VAL A 13 7.35 0.17 -11.37
N GLY A 14 6.84 -0.05 -12.58
CA GLY A 14 6.27 1.01 -13.40
C GLY A 14 7.23 1.70 -14.39
N SER A 15 6.64 2.50 -15.27
CA SER A 15 7.31 3.29 -16.31
C SER A 15 6.54 4.59 -16.57
N GLY A 16 7.23 5.65 -16.99
CA GLY A 16 6.62 6.99 -17.02
C GLY A 16 6.17 7.41 -15.62
N ASP A 17 4.95 7.95 -15.49
CA ASP A 17 4.37 8.34 -14.18
C ASP A 17 3.58 7.24 -13.46
N ARG A 18 3.36 6.08 -14.10
CA ARG A 18 2.64 4.96 -13.46
C ARG A 18 3.58 4.23 -12.53
N SER A 19 3.29 4.29 -11.24
CA SER A 19 3.97 3.56 -10.17
C SER A 19 3.12 2.36 -9.76
N GLY A 20 3.66 1.49 -8.92
CA GLY A 20 2.95 0.35 -8.34
C GLY A 20 3.78 -0.20 -7.18
N ASP A 21 3.19 -1.07 -6.37
CA ASP A 21 3.89 -1.69 -5.24
C ASP A 21 4.21 -3.16 -5.50
N ALA A 22 5.46 -3.52 -5.23
CA ALA A 22 5.96 -4.90 -5.26
C ALA A 22 6.87 -5.08 -4.05
N ILE A 23 6.30 -5.62 -2.98
CA ILE A 23 6.96 -5.69 -1.68
C ILE A 23 7.13 -7.16 -1.31
N VAL A 24 8.33 -7.53 -0.91
CA VAL A 24 8.62 -8.84 -0.36
C VAL A 24 9.33 -8.67 0.98
N LEU A 25 8.94 -9.46 1.96
CA LEU A 25 9.57 -9.45 3.27
C LEU A 25 9.76 -10.86 3.79
N ARG A 26 10.78 -11.04 4.63
CA ARG A 26 10.91 -12.22 5.47
C ARG A 26 11.23 -11.84 6.90
N TYR A 27 10.73 -12.64 7.83
CA TYR A 27 10.91 -12.44 9.26
C TYR A 27 10.92 -13.78 9.98
N GLY A 28 11.58 -13.84 11.13
CA GLY A 28 11.74 -15.09 11.87
C GLY A 28 13.15 -15.29 12.40
N GLU A 29 13.44 -16.54 12.74
CA GLU A 29 14.77 -16.97 13.16
C GLU A 29 15.59 -17.47 11.98
N THR A 30 16.92 -17.46 12.13
CA THR A 30 17.82 -18.00 11.09
C THR A 30 17.50 -19.47 10.80
N GLY A 31 17.15 -19.75 9.55
CA GLY A 31 16.77 -21.09 9.09
C GLY A 31 15.28 -21.41 9.22
N SER A 32 14.47 -20.51 9.79
CA SER A 32 13.02 -20.66 9.94
C SER A 32 12.32 -19.32 9.70
N TYR A 33 12.61 -18.71 8.55
CA TYR A 33 11.96 -17.47 8.13
C TYR A 33 10.59 -17.76 7.51
N LYS A 34 9.63 -16.90 7.83
CA LYS A 34 8.38 -16.74 7.09
C LYS A 34 8.57 -15.74 5.96
N VAL A 35 8.01 -16.02 4.79
CA VAL A 35 8.07 -15.15 3.61
C VAL A 35 6.67 -14.62 3.31
N MET A 36 6.56 -13.30 3.15
CA MET A 36 5.34 -12.64 2.74
C MET A 36 5.59 -11.79 1.49
N VAL A 37 4.66 -11.85 0.55
CA VAL A 37 4.60 -10.95 -0.60
C VAL A 37 3.38 -10.06 -0.41
N VAL A 38 3.57 -8.74 -0.49
CA VAL A 38 2.53 -7.72 -0.36
C VAL A 38 2.53 -6.90 -1.65
N ASP A 39 1.50 -7.10 -2.45
CA ASP A 39 1.39 -6.63 -3.83
C ASP A 39 2.54 -7.09 -4.76
N GLY A 40 2.22 -7.19 -6.04
CA GLY A 40 3.07 -7.77 -7.07
C GLY A 40 3.51 -6.79 -8.15
N GLY A 41 2.94 -5.60 -8.19
CA GLY A 41 3.14 -4.67 -9.28
C GLY A 41 2.56 -5.20 -10.59
N THR A 42 3.34 -5.07 -11.66
CA THR A 42 3.08 -5.68 -12.97
C THR A 42 3.58 -7.12 -13.04
N LYS A 43 3.25 -7.85 -14.12
CA LYS A 43 3.85 -9.17 -14.40
C LYS A 43 5.38 -9.16 -14.46
N GLU A 44 5.98 -8.05 -14.92
CA GLU A 44 7.44 -7.90 -14.94
C GLU A 44 8.02 -7.85 -13.51
N SER A 45 7.41 -7.08 -12.61
CA SER A 45 7.83 -7.08 -11.20
C SER A 45 7.49 -8.38 -10.50
N GLY A 46 6.41 -9.07 -10.90
CA GLY A 46 6.10 -10.43 -10.46
C GLY A 46 7.26 -11.41 -10.73
N GLN A 47 7.85 -11.36 -11.92
CA GLN A 47 9.06 -12.15 -12.21
C GLN A 47 10.24 -11.74 -11.32
N LYS A 48 10.45 -10.43 -11.11
CA LYS A 48 11.51 -9.94 -10.21
C LYS A 48 11.29 -10.39 -8.76
N ILE A 49 10.05 -10.49 -8.28
CA ILE A 49 9.73 -11.05 -6.96
C ILE A 49 10.16 -12.52 -6.90
N VAL A 50 9.76 -13.31 -7.90
CA VAL A 50 10.11 -14.74 -7.97
C VAL A 50 11.63 -14.94 -7.94
N ASP A 51 12.35 -14.16 -8.75
CA ASP A 51 13.82 -14.22 -8.83
C ASP A 51 14.45 -13.76 -7.51
N HIS A 52 13.96 -12.68 -6.91
CA HIS A 52 14.42 -12.16 -5.62
C HIS A 52 14.27 -13.17 -4.48
N ILE A 53 13.12 -13.85 -4.39
CA ILE A 53 12.87 -14.86 -3.35
C ILE A 53 13.83 -16.05 -3.53
N LYS A 54 14.01 -16.52 -4.77
CA LYS A 54 14.93 -17.63 -5.06
C LYS A 54 16.38 -17.25 -4.74
N GLU A 55 16.83 -16.08 -5.17
CA GLU A 55 18.21 -15.64 -5.06
C GLU A 55 18.59 -15.21 -3.63
N HIS A 56 17.79 -14.35 -3.00
CA HIS A 56 18.15 -13.72 -1.73
C HIS A 56 17.52 -14.40 -0.52
N TYR A 57 16.36 -15.04 -0.69
CA TYR A 57 15.69 -15.74 0.42
C TYR A 57 16.02 -17.23 0.42
N GLY A 58 16.47 -17.77 -0.72
CA GLY A 58 16.93 -19.16 -0.84
C GLY A 58 15.79 -20.17 -0.74
N THR A 59 14.58 -19.78 -1.15
CA THR A 59 13.37 -20.60 -1.07
C THR A 59 12.52 -20.45 -2.33
N THR A 60 11.57 -21.37 -2.51
CA THR A 60 10.50 -21.30 -3.52
C THR A 60 9.11 -21.31 -2.87
N HIS A 61 9.06 -21.01 -1.57
CA HIS A 61 7.85 -20.97 -0.77
C HIS A 61 7.59 -19.55 -0.26
N VAL A 62 6.34 -19.11 -0.41
CA VAL A 62 5.78 -17.89 0.18
C VAL A 62 4.72 -18.34 1.18
N ASP A 63 4.87 -18.01 2.45
CA ASP A 63 3.88 -18.36 3.45
C ASP A 63 2.58 -17.57 3.24
N TYR A 64 2.70 -16.27 2.96
CA TYR A 64 1.56 -15.35 2.84
C TYR A 64 1.66 -14.49 1.58
N LEU A 65 0.64 -14.54 0.74
CA LEU A 65 0.49 -13.63 -0.40
C LEU A 65 -0.68 -12.70 -0.11
N VAL A 66 -0.42 -11.40 -0.05
CA VAL A 66 -1.42 -10.38 0.32
C VAL A 66 -1.60 -9.41 -0.83
N ASN A 67 -2.85 -9.25 -1.26
CA ASN A 67 -3.25 -8.17 -2.15
C ASN A 67 -3.87 -7.04 -1.31
N THR A 68 -3.23 -5.88 -1.29
CA THR A 68 -3.71 -4.74 -0.50
C THR A 68 -4.77 -3.93 -1.22
N HIS A 69 -4.69 -3.90 -2.54
CA HIS A 69 -5.51 -3.05 -3.40
C HIS A 69 -5.90 -3.81 -4.68
N PRO A 70 -7.16 -3.74 -5.14
CA PRO A 70 -7.63 -4.54 -6.28
C PRO A 70 -7.12 -4.06 -7.65
N ASP A 71 -6.41 -2.94 -7.73
CA ASP A 71 -5.93 -2.41 -9.00
C ASP A 71 -4.87 -3.30 -9.67
N ALA A 72 -4.84 -3.21 -11.00
CA ALA A 72 -4.03 -4.06 -11.86
C ALA A 72 -2.51 -3.91 -11.61
N ASP A 73 -2.07 -2.72 -11.25
CA ASP A 73 -0.68 -2.37 -10.89
C ASP A 73 -0.29 -2.79 -9.48
N HIS A 74 -1.15 -3.53 -8.78
CA HIS A 74 -0.86 -4.22 -7.52
C HIS A 74 -1.03 -5.73 -7.67
N ALA A 75 -2.10 -6.19 -8.33
CA ALA A 75 -2.47 -7.61 -8.34
C ALA A 75 -1.81 -8.44 -9.46
N SER A 76 -1.47 -7.86 -10.61
CA SER A 76 -1.06 -8.66 -11.78
C SER A 76 0.28 -9.39 -11.61
N GLY A 77 1.21 -8.85 -10.83
CA GLY A 77 2.45 -9.55 -10.48
C GLY A 77 2.26 -10.71 -9.50
N LEU A 78 1.19 -10.67 -8.67
CA LEU A 78 0.87 -11.75 -7.73
C LEU A 78 0.42 -13.03 -8.46
N GLU A 79 -0.23 -12.89 -9.62
CA GLU A 79 -0.53 -14.02 -10.52
C GLU A 79 0.74 -14.82 -10.84
N VAL A 80 1.83 -14.12 -11.21
CA VAL A 80 3.12 -14.74 -11.55
C VAL A 80 3.73 -15.48 -10.35
N VAL A 81 3.57 -14.93 -9.14
CA VAL A 81 4.03 -15.56 -7.91
C VAL A 81 3.26 -16.87 -7.66
N LEU A 82 1.93 -16.86 -7.78
CA LEU A 82 1.10 -18.07 -7.63
C LEU A 82 1.43 -19.12 -8.70
N GLU A 83 1.72 -18.69 -9.93
CA GLU A 83 2.07 -19.59 -11.02
C GLU A 83 3.42 -20.29 -10.80
N GLN A 84 4.43 -19.58 -10.28
CA GLN A 84 5.82 -20.05 -10.25
C GLN A 84 6.37 -20.48 -8.88
N LEU A 85 5.74 -20.07 -7.78
CA LEU A 85 6.12 -20.43 -6.41
C LEU A 85 5.01 -21.24 -5.72
N THR A 86 5.36 -21.88 -4.62
CA THR A 86 4.37 -22.47 -3.71
C THR A 86 3.91 -21.40 -2.73
N VAL A 87 2.60 -21.30 -2.51
CA VAL A 87 2.00 -20.30 -1.61
C VAL A 87 1.20 -21.01 -0.52
N GLY A 88 1.40 -20.60 0.73
CA GLY A 88 0.68 -21.15 1.89
C GLY A 88 -0.73 -20.60 2.00
N GLU A 89 -0.90 -19.29 1.93
CA GLU A 89 -2.18 -18.60 2.07
C GLU A 89 -2.29 -17.42 1.09
N VAL A 90 -3.48 -17.22 0.52
CA VAL A 90 -3.83 -16.03 -0.27
C VAL A 90 -4.79 -15.15 0.52
N TRP A 91 -4.43 -13.88 0.65
CA TRP A 91 -5.20 -12.86 1.35
C TRP A 91 -5.68 -11.81 0.35
N VAL A 92 -6.98 -11.83 0.06
CA VAL A 92 -7.62 -10.97 -0.96
C VAL A 92 -9.07 -10.70 -0.55
N HIS A 93 -9.55 -9.47 -0.74
CA HIS A 93 -10.97 -9.16 -0.52
C HIS A 93 -11.85 -9.75 -1.62
N ARG A 94 -13.02 -10.29 -1.25
CA ARG A 94 -13.93 -10.99 -2.17
C ARG A 94 -15.34 -10.42 -2.11
N PRO A 95 -15.56 -9.15 -2.51
CA PRO A 95 -16.88 -8.51 -2.41
C PRO A 95 -17.97 -9.21 -3.23
N TRP A 96 -17.61 -10.04 -4.22
CA TRP A 96 -18.57 -10.86 -4.97
C TRP A 96 -19.26 -11.93 -4.13
N GLU A 97 -18.66 -12.37 -3.02
CA GLU A 97 -19.28 -13.29 -2.07
C GLU A 97 -20.39 -12.61 -1.24
N TYR A 98 -20.40 -11.27 -1.19
CA TYR A 98 -21.34 -10.46 -0.40
C TYR A 98 -22.42 -9.81 -1.26
N ALA A 99 -22.62 -10.29 -2.50
CA ALA A 99 -23.56 -9.68 -3.43
C ALA A 99 -24.99 -9.56 -2.87
N GLU A 100 -25.48 -10.57 -2.14
CA GLU A 100 -26.79 -10.52 -1.47
C GLU A 100 -26.86 -9.37 -0.45
N GLU A 101 -25.80 -9.16 0.31
CA GLU A 101 -25.72 -8.16 1.37
C GLU A 101 -25.64 -6.75 0.80
N ILE A 102 -24.82 -6.52 -0.23
CA ILE A 102 -24.54 -5.17 -0.74
C ILE A 102 -25.45 -4.74 -1.89
N ARG A 103 -26.28 -5.62 -2.46
CA ARG A 103 -27.15 -5.29 -3.61
C ARG A 103 -28.02 -4.06 -3.39
N HIS A 104 -28.47 -3.83 -2.15
CA HIS A 104 -29.39 -2.75 -1.82
C HIS A 104 -28.73 -1.36 -1.90
N TRP A 105 -27.40 -1.29 -1.95
CA TRP A 105 -26.65 -0.07 -2.19
C TRP A 105 -26.51 0.26 -3.68
N PHE A 106 -26.81 -0.68 -4.58
CA PHE A 106 -26.81 -0.46 -6.02
C PHE A 106 -28.16 0.10 -6.49
N LYS A 107 -28.13 1.14 -7.32
CA LYS A 107 -29.34 1.91 -7.71
C LYS A 107 -30.31 1.18 -8.62
N ASP A 108 -29.85 0.13 -9.30
CA ASP A 108 -30.67 -0.64 -10.22
C ASP A 108 -31.41 -1.75 -9.46
N GLY A 109 -32.64 -1.46 -9.05
CA GLY A 109 -33.51 -2.41 -8.35
C GLY A 109 -33.92 -3.65 -9.16
N ARG A 110 -33.35 -3.87 -10.35
CA ARG A 110 -33.50 -5.08 -11.18
C ARG A 110 -32.27 -6.00 -11.13
N ILE A 111 -31.21 -5.63 -10.41
CA ILE A 111 -30.02 -6.47 -10.22
C ILE A 111 -30.36 -7.66 -9.34
N THR A 112 -30.00 -8.87 -9.79
CA THR A 112 -29.97 -10.08 -8.96
C THR A 112 -28.59 -10.27 -8.34
N ASP A 113 -28.52 -11.09 -7.29
CA ASP A 113 -27.30 -11.36 -6.53
C ASP A 113 -26.22 -11.96 -7.45
N GLU A 114 -26.61 -12.89 -8.34
CA GLU A 114 -25.70 -13.50 -9.31
C GLU A 114 -25.18 -12.50 -10.34
N SER A 115 -26.05 -11.60 -10.80
CA SER A 115 -25.66 -10.56 -11.77
C SER A 115 -24.71 -9.53 -11.14
N LEU A 116 -24.87 -9.23 -9.86
CA LEU A 116 -23.97 -8.34 -9.13
C LEU A 116 -22.62 -9.02 -8.87
N ALA A 117 -22.63 -10.26 -8.37
CA ALA A 117 -21.42 -11.04 -8.16
C ALA A 117 -20.59 -11.14 -9.45
N SER A 118 -21.22 -11.45 -10.60
CA SER A 118 -20.54 -11.48 -11.89
C SER A 118 -19.94 -10.12 -12.27
N ARG A 119 -20.66 -9.01 -12.04
CA ARG A 119 -20.14 -7.67 -12.33
C ARG A 119 -18.96 -7.29 -11.44
N LEU A 120 -18.97 -7.70 -10.17
CA LEU A 120 -17.87 -7.47 -9.24
C LEU A 120 -16.64 -8.29 -9.62
N LYS A 121 -16.82 -9.54 -10.05
CA LYS A 121 -15.73 -10.37 -10.60
C LYS A 121 -15.11 -9.76 -11.85
N ASP A 122 -15.92 -9.19 -12.75
CA ASP A 122 -15.41 -8.49 -13.93
C ASP A 122 -14.67 -7.18 -13.55
N LEU A 123 -15.26 -6.40 -12.64
CA LEU A 123 -14.70 -5.15 -12.12
C LEU A 123 -13.32 -5.36 -11.48
N LEU A 124 -13.22 -6.39 -10.65
CA LEU A 124 -12.06 -6.75 -9.83
C LEU A 124 -11.37 -8.00 -10.38
N SER A 125 -11.32 -8.12 -11.70
CA SER A 125 -10.85 -9.32 -12.40
C SER A 125 -9.46 -9.80 -12.01
N HIS A 126 -8.54 -8.91 -11.64
CA HIS A 126 -7.24 -9.32 -11.13
C HIS A 126 -7.31 -9.95 -9.74
N ALA A 127 -8.10 -9.38 -8.82
CA ALA A 127 -8.34 -9.98 -7.50
C ALA A 127 -9.06 -11.34 -7.66
N TYR A 128 -10.08 -11.41 -8.52
CA TYR A 128 -10.77 -12.65 -8.81
C TYR A 128 -9.85 -13.70 -9.46
N ARG A 129 -8.90 -13.28 -10.31
CA ARG A 129 -7.90 -14.20 -10.88
C ARG A 129 -7.00 -14.83 -9.83
N LEU A 130 -6.72 -14.13 -8.72
CA LEU A 130 -5.97 -14.71 -7.60
C LEU A 130 -6.78 -15.82 -6.90
N GLU A 131 -8.09 -15.63 -6.74
CA GLU A 131 -9.01 -16.66 -6.23
C GLU A 131 -9.02 -17.88 -7.15
N GLU A 132 -9.17 -17.69 -8.47
CA GLU A 132 -9.14 -18.80 -9.44
C GLU A 132 -7.83 -19.60 -9.36
N LEU A 133 -6.68 -18.91 -9.35
CA LEU A 133 -5.37 -19.55 -9.25
C LEU A 133 -5.17 -20.28 -7.90
N ALA A 134 -5.70 -19.72 -6.81
CA ALA A 134 -5.65 -20.35 -5.50
C ALA A 134 -6.51 -21.62 -5.45
N ASP A 135 -7.74 -21.57 -5.98
CA ASP A 135 -8.64 -22.72 -6.09
C ASP A 135 -8.06 -23.83 -6.98
N GLU A 136 -7.51 -23.47 -8.15
CA GLU A 136 -6.82 -24.39 -9.06
C GLU A 136 -5.69 -25.17 -8.36
N LYS A 137 -5.04 -24.53 -7.38
CA LYS A 137 -3.89 -25.08 -6.63
C LYS A 137 -4.26 -25.61 -5.23
N GLY A 138 -5.51 -25.48 -4.80
CA GLY A 138 -5.98 -25.85 -3.46
C GLY A 138 -5.35 -25.03 -2.33
N ILE A 139 -5.02 -23.75 -2.59
CA ILE A 139 -4.45 -22.82 -1.62
C ILE A 139 -5.59 -22.17 -0.82
N PRO A 140 -5.56 -22.15 0.52
CA PRO A 140 -6.59 -21.47 1.31
C PRO A 140 -6.62 -19.96 1.04
N ILE A 141 -7.84 -19.43 0.91
CA ILE A 141 -8.10 -18.00 0.67
C ILE A 141 -8.76 -17.39 1.91
N PHE A 142 -8.25 -16.23 2.34
CA PHE A 142 -8.76 -15.46 3.46
C PHE A 142 -8.98 -14.00 3.06
N GLU A 143 -9.84 -13.29 3.79
CA GLU A 143 -10.08 -11.86 3.55
C GLU A 143 -9.35 -11.01 4.60
N PRO A 144 -8.55 -10.01 4.18
CA PRO A 144 -7.75 -9.20 5.07
C PRO A 144 -8.58 -8.04 5.65
N TYR A 145 -9.56 -8.35 6.51
CA TYR A 145 -10.28 -7.34 7.28
C TYR A 145 -9.60 -7.04 8.63
N ALA A 146 -9.82 -5.82 9.14
CA ALA A 146 -9.35 -5.40 10.45
C ALA A 146 -9.73 -6.43 11.53
N GLY A 147 -8.74 -6.87 12.30
CA GLY A 147 -8.88 -7.95 13.29
C GLY A 147 -8.37 -9.32 12.84
N ALA A 148 -8.16 -9.52 11.54
CA ALA A 148 -7.40 -10.66 11.06
C ALA A 148 -5.90 -10.57 11.43
N LYS A 149 -5.23 -11.72 11.41
CA LYS A 149 -3.78 -11.83 11.53
C LYS A 149 -3.21 -12.62 10.36
N ILE A 150 -2.18 -12.05 9.71
CA ILE A 150 -1.43 -12.67 8.62
C ILE A 150 -0.01 -12.97 9.15
N GLY A 151 0.19 -14.18 9.65
CA GLY A 151 1.37 -14.49 10.48
C GLY A 151 1.46 -13.55 11.69
N ASP A 152 2.56 -12.80 11.80
CA ASP A 152 2.78 -11.83 12.89
C ASP A 152 2.10 -10.48 12.66
N PHE A 153 1.56 -10.22 11.46
CA PHE A 153 0.98 -8.93 11.09
C PHE A 153 -0.50 -8.86 11.48
N TYR A 154 -0.86 -7.78 12.16
CA TYR A 154 -2.24 -7.34 12.34
C TYR A 154 -2.72 -6.65 11.07
N VAL A 155 -3.93 -7.00 10.63
CA VAL A 155 -4.67 -6.18 9.69
C VAL A 155 -5.37 -5.06 10.48
N LEU A 156 -5.11 -3.80 10.11
CA LEU A 156 -5.63 -2.62 10.80
C LEU A 156 -6.77 -1.93 10.05
N SER A 157 -6.84 -2.10 8.74
CA SER A 157 -7.84 -1.54 7.84
C SER A 157 -7.90 -2.42 6.59
N PRO A 158 -9.04 -2.49 5.88
CA PRO A 158 -10.34 -1.95 6.28
C PRO A 158 -11.10 -2.90 7.21
N ASP A 159 -12.06 -2.40 8.00
CA ASP A 159 -13.09 -3.27 8.58
C ASP A 159 -14.10 -3.71 7.49
N GLN A 160 -14.76 -4.84 7.71
CA GLN A 160 -15.61 -5.46 6.70
C GLN A 160 -16.81 -4.58 6.30
N ASP A 161 -17.52 -4.04 7.28
CA ASP A 161 -18.71 -3.22 7.03
C ASP A 161 -18.33 -1.99 6.18
N TRP A 162 -17.26 -1.29 6.55
CA TRP A 162 -16.80 -0.13 5.81
C TRP A 162 -16.25 -0.48 4.42
N TYR A 163 -15.51 -1.58 4.28
CA TYR A 163 -15.08 -2.06 2.96
C TYR A 163 -16.27 -2.26 2.03
N LEU A 164 -17.29 -2.96 2.51
CA LEU A 164 -18.51 -3.23 1.74
C LEU A 164 -19.24 -1.93 1.37
N GLU A 165 -19.28 -0.92 2.26
CA GLU A 165 -19.86 0.41 1.96
C GLU A 165 -19.11 1.18 0.86
N LEU A 166 -17.81 0.94 0.70
CA LEU A 166 -16.97 1.55 -0.33
C LEU A 166 -17.16 0.90 -1.70
N VAL A 167 -17.41 -0.42 -1.76
CA VAL A 167 -17.51 -1.19 -3.01
C VAL A 167 -18.46 -0.56 -4.04
N PRO A 168 -19.69 -0.11 -3.70
CA PRO A 168 -20.59 0.54 -4.66
C PRO A 168 -20.04 1.82 -5.31
N GLN A 169 -18.98 2.41 -4.77
CA GLN A 169 -18.39 3.67 -5.23
C GLN A 169 -17.09 3.50 -6.03
N PHE A 170 -16.65 2.25 -6.25
CA PHE A 170 -15.47 2.00 -7.09
C PHE A 170 -15.74 2.51 -8.52
N ASN A 171 -14.72 3.05 -9.21
CA ASN A 171 -14.84 3.83 -10.45
C ASN A 171 -15.47 3.10 -11.64
N LYS A 172 -15.91 1.84 -11.50
CA LYS A 172 -16.67 1.10 -12.52
C LYS A 172 -17.82 0.25 -11.98
N THR A 173 -18.34 0.54 -10.78
CA THR A 173 -19.64 -0.03 -10.35
C THR A 173 -20.80 0.62 -11.10
N PRO A 174 -21.90 -0.12 -11.38
CA PRO A 174 -23.07 0.43 -12.07
C PRO A 174 -23.74 1.57 -11.29
N GLU A 175 -23.47 2.81 -11.73
CA GLU A 175 -24.07 4.10 -11.36
C GLU A 175 -24.60 4.26 -9.92
N ALA A 176 -23.72 4.60 -8.99
CA ALA A 176 -24.09 5.49 -7.90
C ALA A 176 -24.23 6.95 -8.44
N ARG A 177 -25.43 7.38 -8.86
CA ARG A 177 -25.70 8.83 -9.16
C ARG A 177 -25.62 9.67 -7.86
N SER A 178 -25.15 10.91 -7.77
CA SER A 178 -25.15 12.00 -8.74
C SER A 178 -24.05 13.01 -8.40
N VAL A 179 -23.05 13.13 -9.25
CA VAL A 179 -22.54 14.44 -9.69
C VAL A 179 -22.70 14.43 -11.21
N SER A 180 -23.18 15.52 -11.79
CA SER A 180 -23.61 15.50 -13.18
C SER A 180 -22.44 15.11 -14.09
N MET A 181 -22.67 14.19 -15.03
CA MET A 181 -21.68 13.80 -16.04
C MET A 181 -21.21 15.01 -16.87
N ALA A 182 -22.03 16.07 -16.94
CA ALA A 182 -21.68 17.35 -17.53
C ALA A 182 -20.66 18.16 -16.69
N GLU A 183 -20.69 18.06 -15.36
CA GLU A 183 -19.67 18.60 -14.46
C GLU A 183 -18.44 17.70 -14.39
N ALA A 184 -18.60 16.37 -14.44
CA ALA A 184 -17.49 15.42 -14.43
C ALA A 184 -16.66 15.45 -15.72
N VAL A 185 -17.31 15.61 -16.88
CA VAL A 185 -16.59 15.78 -18.17
C VAL A 185 -16.06 17.20 -18.32
N LYS A 186 -16.68 18.22 -17.71
CA LYS A 186 -16.02 19.53 -17.54
C LYS A 186 -14.82 19.43 -16.60
N SER A 187 -14.87 18.68 -15.51
CA SER A 187 -13.77 18.58 -14.55
C SER A 187 -12.63 17.69 -15.03
N PHE A 188 -12.90 16.60 -15.77
CA PHE A 188 -11.88 15.78 -16.43
C PHE A 188 -11.34 16.43 -17.70
N GLY A 189 -12.22 17.00 -18.54
CA GLY A 189 -11.86 17.66 -19.80
C GLY A 189 -11.17 19.02 -19.63
N LEU A 190 -11.37 19.73 -18.51
CA LEU A 190 -10.57 20.92 -18.15
C LEU A 190 -9.28 20.59 -17.37
N ARG A 191 -9.09 19.38 -16.83
CA ARG A 191 -7.85 19.04 -16.09
C ARG A 191 -6.71 18.55 -16.97
N ALA A 192 -6.96 18.33 -18.25
CA ALA A 192 -5.92 18.22 -19.28
C ALA A 192 -5.48 19.61 -19.82
N LEU A 193 -5.71 20.69 -19.06
CA LEU A 193 -5.01 21.95 -19.21
C LEU A 193 -3.79 21.92 -18.29
N GLU A 194 -2.62 22.12 -18.89
CA GLU A 194 -1.31 22.26 -18.26
C GLU A 194 -1.41 22.82 -16.83
N LYS A 195 -1.29 21.96 -15.81
CA LYS A 195 -0.98 22.41 -14.45
C LYS A 195 0.43 23.01 -14.51
N MET A 196 0.53 24.31 -14.76
CA MET A 196 1.71 25.05 -14.34
C MET A 196 1.87 24.79 -12.85
N ALA A 197 2.87 24.00 -12.46
CA ALA A 197 3.18 23.78 -11.07
C ALA A 197 3.47 25.13 -10.43
N SER A 198 2.54 25.60 -9.59
CA SER A 198 2.86 26.66 -8.64
C SER A 198 3.82 26.06 -7.63
N TRP A 199 4.95 26.72 -7.41
CA TRP A 199 5.90 26.30 -6.39
C TRP A 199 5.65 27.15 -5.14
N VAL A 200 5.59 26.50 -3.99
CA VAL A 200 5.38 27.15 -2.69
C VAL A 200 6.65 26.99 -1.87
N ASP A 201 7.09 28.09 -1.25
CA ASP A 201 8.22 28.04 -0.33
C ASP A 201 7.81 27.28 0.94
N GLU A 202 8.65 26.33 1.33
CA GLU A 202 8.41 25.48 2.50
C GLU A 202 9.64 25.50 3.43
N HIS A 203 9.39 25.62 4.74
CA HIS A 203 10.43 25.67 5.77
C HIS A 203 10.14 24.65 6.87
N TRP A 204 11.13 24.24 7.67
CA TRP A 204 10.96 23.17 8.67
C TRP A 204 9.84 23.41 9.71
N HIS A 205 9.40 24.64 9.93
CA HIS A 205 8.27 24.97 10.81
C HIS A 205 6.95 25.28 10.08
N ILE A 206 6.98 25.39 8.75
CA ILE A 206 5.82 25.65 7.90
C ILE A 206 5.57 24.39 7.07
N GLU A 207 4.51 23.64 7.36
CA GLU A 207 4.10 22.49 6.55
C GLU A 207 2.95 22.91 5.65
N THR A 208 3.09 22.70 4.34
CA THR A 208 2.08 23.09 3.34
C THR A 208 1.22 21.92 2.86
N LEU A 209 1.41 20.72 3.42
CA LEU A 209 0.54 19.57 3.18
C LEU A 209 -0.87 19.88 3.72
N SER A 210 -1.89 19.71 2.87
CA SER A 210 -3.29 19.96 3.23
C SER A 210 -3.86 18.91 4.18
N GLU A 211 -4.84 19.30 4.98
CA GLU A 211 -5.69 18.38 5.76
C GLU A 211 -6.83 17.79 4.90
N ASP A 212 -7.16 18.46 3.78
CA ASP A 212 -8.35 18.19 2.96
C ASP A 212 -8.06 17.27 1.76
N GLY A 213 -7.08 16.36 1.90
CA GLY A 213 -6.78 15.38 0.87
C GLY A 213 -7.95 14.41 0.63
N GLU A 214 -8.23 14.08 -0.62
CA GLU A 214 -9.25 13.08 -0.98
C GLU A 214 -8.71 12.11 -2.04
N THR A 215 -9.00 10.83 -1.85
CA THR A 215 -8.58 9.75 -2.75
C THR A 215 -9.78 8.87 -3.12
N SER A 216 -9.57 7.89 -4.01
CA SER A 216 -10.64 6.99 -4.45
C SER A 216 -11.12 6.06 -3.33
N CYS A 217 -12.34 5.53 -3.46
CA CYS A 217 -12.86 4.54 -2.51
C CYS A 217 -12.04 3.24 -2.56
N GLU A 218 -11.48 2.91 -3.73
CA GLU A 218 -10.53 1.81 -3.92
C GLU A 218 -9.29 2.03 -3.02
N ASN A 219 -8.67 3.21 -3.07
CA ASN A 219 -7.51 3.52 -2.24
C ASN A 219 -7.86 3.52 -0.75
N GLU A 220 -9.03 4.05 -0.37
CA GLU A 220 -9.53 3.96 1.02
C GLU A 220 -9.84 2.52 1.46
N SER A 221 -10.03 1.59 0.53
CA SER A 221 -10.24 0.18 0.82
C SER A 221 -8.93 -0.60 1.05
N SER A 222 -7.77 0.07 1.00
CA SER A 222 -6.47 -0.58 1.10
C SER A 222 -6.23 -1.32 2.42
N VAL A 223 -5.60 -2.48 2.33
CA VAL A 223 -5.13 -3.23 3.50
C VAL A 223 -3.95 -2.53 4.16
N VAL A 224 -4.09 -2.20 5.45
CA VAL A 224 -3.00 -1.67 6.28
C VAL A 224 -2.51 -2.76 7.23
N LEU A 225 -1.22 -3.08 7.17
CA LEU A 225 -0.58 -4.14 7.96
C LEU A 225 0.41 -3.57 8.97
N TYR A 226 0.38 -4.09 10.19
CA TYR A 226 1.36 -3.75 11.23
C TYR A 226 1.87 -4.99 11.96
N ALA A 227 3.18 -5.09 12.14
CA ALA A 227 3.79 -6.05 13.07
C ALA A 227 4.81 -5.36 13.97
N ASN A 228 4.92 -5.82 15.21
CA ASN A 228 6.04 -5.51 16.08
C ASN A 228 7.00 -6.70 16.09
N ILE A 229 8.11 -6.57 15.38
CA ILE A 229 9.09 -7.64 15.19
C ILE A 229 10.37 -7.29 15.96
N ASP A 230 10.72 -8.09 16.96
CA ASP A 230 11.87 -7.84 17.85
C ASP A 230 11.88 -6.42 18.46
N GLY A 231 10.72 -5.96 18.92
CA GLY A 231 10.54 -4.62 19.51
C GLY A 231 10.54 -3.48 18.49
N ARG A 232 10.41 -3.77 17.19
CA ARG A 232 10.42 -2.79 16.10
C ARG A 232 9.17 -2.89 15.25
N GLY A 233 8.39 -1.81 15.22
CA GLY A 233 7.22 -1.71 14.36
C GLY A 233 7.58 -1.65 12.87
N VAL A 234 6.84 -2.41 12.07
CA VAL A 234 6.84 -2.42 10.60
C VAL A 234 5.42 -2.12 10.15
N LEU A 235 5.22 -0.99 9.46
CA LEU A 235 3.93 -0.55 8.98
C LEU A 235 3.92 -0.54 7.45
N LEU A 236 3.02 -1.31 6.83
CA LEU A 236 2.75 -1.31 5.40
C LEU A 236 1.35 -0.75 5.19
N THR A 237 1.23 0.28 4.37
CA THR A 237 0.00 1.09 4.23
C THR A 237 -0.75 0.82 2.93
N GLY A 238 -0.11 0.14 1.96
CA GLY A 238 -0.60 0.12 0.59
C GLY A 238 -0.88 1.55 0.10
N ASP A 239 -2.04 1.71 -0.53
CA ASP A 239 -2.50 2.98 -1.08
C ASP A 239 -3.51 3.71 -0.20
N ALA A 240 -3.59 3.32 1.08
CA ALA A 240 -4.52 3.86 2.07
C ALA A 240 -4.57 5.39 2.04
N GLY A 241 -5.79 5.93 1.97
CA GLY A 241 -6.07 7.34 2.10
C GLY A 241 -6.16 7.80 3.55
N ILE A 242 -6.56 9.06 3.73
CA ILE A 242 -6.63 9.68 5.06
C ILE A 242 -7.65 8.95 5.95
N GLN A 243 -8.77 8.49 5.39
CA GLN A 243 -9.81 7.82 6.17
C GLN A 243 -9.37 6.43 6.61
N ALA A 244 -8.79 5.64 5.70
CA ALA A 244 -8.23 4.31 5.96
C ALA A 244 -7.11 4.37 7.00
N LEU A 245 -6.19 5.32 6.86
CA LEU A 245 -5.12 5.53 7.83
C LEU A 245 -5.67 5.98 9.19
N GLY A 246 -6.71 6.83 9.19
CA GLY A 246 -7.41 7.25 10.42
C GLY A 246 -8.04 6.07 11.15
N ARG A 247 -8.80 5.24 10.44
CA ARG A 247 -9.42 4.01 10.96
C ARG A 247 -8.38 3.00 11.44
N ALA A 248 -7.30 2.80 10.69
CA ALA A 248 -6.17 1.96 11.10
C ALA A 248 -5.55 2.45 12.41
N CYS A 249 -5.40 3.77 12.58
CA CYS A 249 -4.91 4.35 13.83
C CYS A 249 -5.91 4.19 14.99
N ASP A 250 -7.21 4.31 14.74
CA ASP A 250 -8.25 4.09 15.76
C ASP A 250 -8.23 2.63 16.23
N TYR A 251 -8.17 1.69 15.29
CA TYR A 251 -8.12 0.27 15.58
C TYR A 251 -6.83 -0.13 16.30
N ALA A 252 -5.69 0.37 15.86
CA ALA A 252 -4.41 0.16 16.54
C ALA A 252 -4.42 0.69 17.98
N ALA A 253 -4.98 1.88 18.21
CA ALA A 253 -5.12 2.44 19.55
C ALA A 253 -6.03 1.58 20.45
N ALA A 254 -7.14 1.05 19.91
CA ALA A 254 -8.03 0.14 20.63
C ALA A 254 -7.33 -1.17 21.07
N LEU A 255 -6.37 -1.65 20.27
CA LEU A 255 -5.53 -2.81 20.60
C LEU A 255 -4.30 -2.47 21.46
N GLY A 256 -4.05 -1.19 21.77
CA GLY A 256 -2.85 -0.75 22.49
C GLY A 256 -1.56 -0.87 21.68
N LEU A 257 -1.64 -0.85 20.35
CA LEU A 257 -0.49 -0.92 19.45
C LEU A 257 0.13 0.48 19.24
N ASP A 258 1.43 0.60 19.48
CA ASP A 258 2.16 1.86 19.29
C ASP A 258 2.71 1.95 17.86
N LEU A 259 1.93 2.57 16.97
CA LEU A 259 2.32 2.82 15.59
C LEU A 259 3.45 3.87 15.49
N VAL A 260 3.46 4.87 16.36
CA VAL A 260 4.47 5.95 16.38
C VAL A 260 5.86 5.40 16.64
N SER A 261 6.00 4.30 17.38
CA SER A 261 7.29 3.64 17.61
C SER A 261 7.87 2.89 16.39
N SER A 262 7.13 2.80 15.28
CA SER A 262 7.56 2.07 14.07
C SER A 262 8.94 2.51 13.60
N ARG A 263 9.75 1.54 13.19
CA ARG A 263 11.09 1.72 12.63
C ARG A 263 11.10 1.69 11.11
N PHE A 264 10.11 1.02 10.51
CA PHE A 264 9.90 1.00 9.08
C PHE A 264 8.46 1.38 8.74
N ILE A 265 8.28 2.23 7.73
CA ILE A 265 6.98 2.71 7.28
C ILE A 265 6.94 2.73 5.74
N GLN A 266 5.91 2.17 5.13
CA GLN A 266 5.57 2.44 3.73
C GLN A 266 4.93 3.84 3.63
N VAL A 267 5.42 4.66 2.69
CA VAL A 267 4.73 5.90 2.32
C VAL A 267 3.55 5.54 1.41
N PRO A 268 2.31 5.91 1.76
CA PRO A 268 1.13 5.49 1.00
C PRO A 268 1.10 6.02 -0.43
N HIS A 269 0.51 5.25 -1.35
CA HIS A 269 0.12 5.67 -2.71
C HIS A 269 1.22 6.46 -3.42
N HIS A 270 2.41 5.87 -3.42
CA HIS A 270 3.59 6.40 -4.13
C HIS A 270 3.99 7.83 -3.69
N GLY A 271 3.55 8.28 -2.51
CA GLY A 271 3.77 9.64 -2.03
C GLY A 271 2.84 10.68 -2.67
N SER A 272 1.60 10.30 -2.97
CA SER A 272 0.53 11.23 -3.31
C SER A 272 0.16 12.12 -2.12
N ARG A 273 0.02 13.42 -2.36
CA ARG A 273 -0.39 14.40 -1.34
C ARG A 273 -1.84 14.27 -0.90
N ASN A 274 -2.66 13.52 -1.65
CA ASN A 274 -4.07 13.38 -1.35
C ASN A 274 -4.36 12.23 -0.38
N ASN A 275 -3.39 11.35 -0.13
CA ASN A 275 -3.58 10.14 0.69
C ASN A 275 -3.13 10.34 2.13
N VAL A 276 -2.45 11.44 2.43
CA VAL A 276 -1.94 11.75 3.77
C VAL A 276 -2.23 13.19 4.14
N ALA A 277 -2.44 13.42 5.43
CA ALA A 277 -2.61 14.73 6.02
C ALA A 277 -1.74 14.88 7.28
N PRO A 278 -1.37 16.10 7.69
CA PRO A 278 -0.56 16.31 8.88
C PRO A 278 -1.14 15.68 10.15
N SER A 279 -2.46 15.78 10.34
CA SER A 279 -3.18 15.21 11.49
C SER A 279 -3.00 13.69 11.59
N VAL A 280 -3.22 12.95 10.50
CA VAL A 280 -3.09 11.49 10.48
C VAL A 280 -1.62 11.05 10.55
N LEU A 281 -0.70 11.74 9.87
CA LEU A 281 0.75 11.46 9.97
C LEU A 281 1.27 11.56 11.41
N ASN A 282 0.73 12.50 12.20
CA ASN A 282 1.10 12.62 13.61
C ASN A 282 0.72 11.38 14.43
N ARG A 283 -0.29 10.62 14.01
CA ARG A 283 -0.81 9.44 14.74
C ARG A 283 0.01 8.18 14.51
N PHE A 284 0.68 8.03 13.37
CA PHE A 284 1.45 6.82 13.06
C PHE A 284 2.93 7.04 12.73
N VAL A 285 3.33 8.23 12.26
CA VAL A 285 4.75 8.58 12.12
C VAL A 285 5.25 9.29 13.38
N GLY A 286 4.41 10.11 13.99
CA GLY A 286 4.70 10.89 15.20
C GLY A 286 4.67 12.40 14.97
N PRO A 287 4.84 13.21 16.03
CA PRO A 287 4.82 14.67 15.91
C PRO A 287 6.02 15.20 15.12
N LYS A 288 5.94 16.46 14.67
CA LYS A 288 7.07 17.16 14.06
C LYS A 288 8.22 17.30 15.07
N ASN A 289 9.41 16.89 14.66
CA ASN A 289 10.64 17.04 15.42
C ASN A 289 11.25 18.43 15.23
N THR A 290 12.20 18.79 16.09
CA THR A 290 13.06 19.96 15.88
C THR A 290 13.98 19.74 14.69
N GLN A 291 14.23 20.80 13.90
CA GLN A 291 15.13 20.73 12.75
C GLN A 291 16.52 20.23 13.17
N GLY A 292 17.08 19.30 12.39
CA GLY A 292 18.38 18.69 12.69
C GLY A 292 18.33 17.52 13.67
N THR A 293 17.16 17.14 14.19
CA THR A 293 16.99 15.88 14.92
C THR A 293 17.26 14.72 13.97
N ALA A 294 18.14 13.79 14.37
CA ALA A 294 18.42 12.61 13.58
C ALA A 294 17.15 11.76 13.38
N ALA A 295 16.95 11.26 12.16
CA ALA A 295 15.87 10.33 11.88
C ALA A 295 16.03 9.05 12.71
N THR A 296 14.90 8.51 13.14
CA THR A 296 14.84 7.26 13.93
C THR A 296 14.02 6.18 13.23
N LYS A 297 13.54 6.50 12.03
CA LYS A 297 12.66 5.68 11.19
C LYS A 297 13.16 5.72 9.77
N THR A 298 12.89 4.64 9.04
CA THR A 298 13.10 4.55 7.61
C THR A 298 11.73 4.47 6.95
N ALA A 299 11.51 5.29 5.92
CA ALA A 299 10.29 5.24 5.13
C ALA A 299 10.62 4.94 3.67
N PHE A 300 9.96 3.96 3.07
CA PHE A 300 10.11 3.66 1.64
C PHE A 300 8.91 4.15 0.85
N VAL A 301 9.16 4.73 -0.31
CA VAL A 301 8.13 5.12 -1.27
C VAL A 301 8.42 4.50 -2.63
N SER A 302 7.46 3.72 -3.14
CA SER A 302 7.53 3.23 -4.51
C SER A 302 7.24 4.37 -5.46
N ALA A 303 8.16 4.62 -6.38
CA ALA A 303 7.95 5.56 -7.47
C ALA A 303 8.67 5.04 -8.71
N SER A 304 8.00 5.05 -9.85
CA SER A 304 8.59 4.66 -11.12
C SER A 304 9.84 5.49 -11.41
N LYS A 305 10.77 4.88 -12.15
CA LYS A 305 12.07 5.47 -12.50
C LYS A 305 11.94 6.87 -13.12
N ASP A 306 10.95 7.05 -13.99
CA ASP A 306 10.79 8.25 -14.81
C ASP A 306 9.71 9.20 -14.27
N SER A 307 9.10 8.93 -13.11
CA SER A 307 8.06 9.84 -12.63
C SER A 307 8.65 11.20 -12.25
N GLU A 308 8.03 12.26 -12.73
CA GLU A 308 8.35 13.64 -12.34
C GLU A 308 7.40 14.15 -11.23
N VAL A 309 6.32 13.39 -11.01
CA VAL A 309 5.21 13.75 -10.13
C VAL A 309 5.36 13.12 -8.74
N HIS A 310 5.76 11.85 -8.69
CA HIS A 310 5.81 11.04 -7.47
C HIS A 310 7.25 10.66 -7.10
N PRO A 311 7.60 10.63 -5.81
CA PRO A 311 6.80 11.12 -4.68
C PRO A 311 6.73 12.65 -4.68
N ARG A 312 5.61 13.20 -4.19
CA ARG A 312 5.48 14.66 -4.01
C ARG A 312 6.43 15.14 -2.92
N LYS A 313 7.13 16.24 -3.17
CA LYS A 313 8.08 16.82 -2.20
C LYS A 313 7.39 17.25 -0.91
N VAL A 314 6.16 17.77 -1.00
CA VAL A 314 5.36 18.13 0.18
C VAL A 314 5.10 16.91 1.09
N VAL A 315 4.96 15.71 0.51
CA VAL A 315 4.78 14.47 1.27
C VAL A 315 6.09 13.99 1.87
N THR A 316 7.18 13.96 1.10
CA THR A 316 8.48 13.53 1.65
C THR A 316 8.94 14.46 2.77
N ASN A 317 8.74 15.78 2.63
CA ASN A 317 8.98 16.76 3.70
C ASN A 317 8.13 16.48 4.95
N ALA A 318 6.86 16.11 4.79
CA ALA A 318 5.98 15.77 5.92
C ALA A 318 6.52 14.56 6.73
N PHE A 319 7.07 13.55 6.07
CA PHE A 319 7.71 12.41 6.72
C PHE A 319 9.06 12.78 7.38
N LEU A 320 9.90 13.54 6.67
CA LEU A 320 11.19 14.01 7.18
C LEU A 320 11.01 14.81 8.49
N ARG A 321 10.01 15.69 8.56
CA ARG A 321 9.67 16.45 9.77
C ARG A 321 9.37 15.56 10.97
N ARG A 322 8.85 14.35 10.74
CA ARG A 322 8.45 13.40 11.78
C ARG A 322 9.53 12.34 12.04
N GLY A 323 10.77 12.60 11.59
CA GLY A 323 11.95 11.80 11.90
C GLY A 323 12.06 10.51 11.09
N ALA A 324 11.48 10.48 9.89
CA ALA A 324 11.62 9.38 8.95
C ALA A 324 12.51 9.77 7.76
N ASP A 325 13.61 9.05 7.58
CA ASP A 325 14.44 9.13 6.38
C ASP A 325 13.69 8.45 5.23
N VAL A 326 13.30 9.24 4.23
CA VAL A 326 12.53 8.75 3.09
C VAL A 326 13.46 8.26 1.98
N HIS A 327 13.29 7.03 1.52
CA HIS A 327 13.99 6.48 0.36
C HIS A 327 12.99 6.08 -0.72
N GLN A 328 13.31 6.41 -1.97
CA GLN A 328 12.45 6.16 -3.12
C GLN A 328 13.03 5.09 -4.02
N THR A 329 12.19 4.21 -4.59
CA THR A 329 12.68 3.14 -5.48
C THR A 329 13.30 3.71 -6.75
N LYS A 330 12.59 4.53 -7.54
CA LYS A 330 13.11 5.21 -8.75
C LYS A 330 13.95 4.30 -9.65
N GLY A 331 13.43 3.09 -9.91
CA GLY A 331 14.11 2.08 -10.72
C GLY A 331 15.17 1.25 -9.98
N GLN A 332 15.33 1.43 -8.67
CA GLN A 332 16.25 0.68 -7.81
C GLN A 332 15.47 -0.05 -6.72
N SER A 333 15.91 -1.26 -6.40
CA SER A 333 15.40 -1.98 -5.24
C SER A 333 15.88 -1.32 -3.95
N LYS A 334 15.04 -1.32 -2.92
CA LYS A 334 15.36 -0.81 -1.58
C LYS A 334 15.16 -1.92 -0.55
N ARG A 335 16.06 -1.99 0.44
CA ARG A 335 16.01 -2.97 1.52
C ARG A 335 16.16 -2.27 2.86
N HIS A 336 15.25 -2.56 3.77
CA HIS A 336 15.36 -2.24 5.20
C HIS A 336 15.49 -3.55 5.96
N SER A 337 16.39 -3.63 6.94
CA SER A 337 16.60 -4.88 7.67
C SER A 337 17.06 -4.68 9.10
N HIS A 338 16.74 -5.64 9.96
CA HIS A 338 17.16 -5.72 11.36
C HIS A 338 17.52 -7.16 11.72
N ASN A 339 18.69 -7.36 12.33
CA ASN A 339 19.26 -8.69 12.63
C ASN A 339 19.38 -9.63 11.42
N MET A 340 19.54 -9.09 10.20
CA MET A 340 19.73 -9.87 8.98
C MET A 340 21.16 -9.75 8.44
N PRO A 341 21.68 -10.77 7.73
CA PRO A 341 22.99 -10.68 7.11
C PRO A 341 23.05 -9.54 6.06
N ASN A 342 24.23 -8.99 5.84
CA ASN A 342 24.45 -8.11 4.69
C ASN A 342 24.33 -8.91 3.39
N ARG A 343 23.83 -8.27 2.33
CA ARG A 343 23.80 -8.85 0.98
C ARG A 343 24.97 -8.28 0.17
N GLU A 344 25.69 -9.15 -0.52
CA GLU A 344 26.77 -8.74 -1.41
C GLU A 344 26.23 -7.83 -2.53
N GLY A 345 26.97 -6.77 -2.88
CA GLY A 345 26.57 -5.79 -3.89
C GLY A 345 25.55 -4.73 -3.43
N TRP A 346 24.94 -4.90 -2.25
CA TRP A 346 24.02 -3.91 -1.70
C TRP A 346 24.77 -2.82 -0.93
N THR A 347 24.41 -1.55 -1.14
CA THR A 347 25.03 -0.39 -0.51
C THR A 347 23.99 0.48 0.20
N ALA A 348 24.45 1.37 1.08
CA ALA A 348 23.55 2.30 1.77
C ALA A 348 22.88 3.25 0.76
N SER A 349 21.55 3.37 0.83
CA SER A 349 20.81 4.33 0.01
C SER A 349 20.89 5.73 0.62
N THR A 350 20.99 6.75 -0.22
CA THR A 350 20.80 8.14 0.20
C THR A 350 19.30 8.42 0.37
N PRO A 351 18.86 9.08 1.47
CA PRO A 351 17.48 9.54 1.61
C PRO A 351 17.20 10.77 0.75
N VAL A 352 15.92 11.00 0.46
CA VAL A 352 15.42 12.22 -0.20
C VAL A 352 15.72 13.41 0.71
N PRO A 353 16.31 14.51 0.18
CA PRO A 353 16.61 15.68 0.99
C PRO A 353 15.32 16.46 1.31
N PHE A 354 15.39 17.30 2.35
CA PHE A 354 14.35 18.30 2.58
C PHE A 354 14.33 19.32 1.45
N HIS A 355 13.15 19.66 0.94
CA HIS A 355 12.97 20.62 -0.13
C HIS A 355 12.44 21.95 0.40
N THR A 356 13.10 23.06 0.08
CA THR A 356 12.61 24.41 0.46
C THR A 356 11.55 24.95 -0.50
N GLN A 357 11.28 24.23 -1.58
CA GLN A 357 10.22 24.52 -2.54
C GLN A 357 9.51 23.23 -2.91
N VAL A 358 8.19 23.24 -2.76
CA VAL A 358 7.31 22.09 -2.99
C VAL A 358 6.17 22.45 -3.93
N GLU A 359 5.46 21.42 -4.38
CA GLU A 359 4.31 21.58 -5.25
C GLU A 359 3.17 22.28 -4.50
N GLY A 360 2.66 23.38 -5.06
CA GLY A 360 1.42 24.05 -4.63
C GLY A 360 0.18 23.32 -5.11
N ASP A 361 -0.98 23.71 -4.56
CA ASP A 361 -2.28 23.05 -4.80
C ASP A 361 -2.74 23.01 -6.27
#